data_AF-A0A8S3CM63-F1
#
_entry.id   AF-A0A8S3CM63-F1
#
_cell.length_a   1.000
_cell.length_b   1.000
_cell.length_c   1.000
_cell.angle_alpha   90.00
_cell.angle_beta   90.00
_cell.angle_gamma   90.00
#
_symmetry.space_group_name_H-M   'P 1'
#
loop_
_entity.id
_entity.type
_entity.pdbx_description
1 polymer ?
#
loop_
_entity_poly.entity_id
_entity_poly.type
_entity_poly.pdbx_seq_one_letter_code
_entity_poly.pdbx_strand_id
1 'polypeptide(L)'
;MRKYKVAKRDNDNVYFEKIPALSSLPTLQGAIVAKSQVFDCHDPDVSGPDIFQKLIPMDTHLVVSEYSEEKAKLLREIVELTDNRSQELEKFLNCLQLDRIPLNHEYLRLPRELLDCCATVVSRSNMSKDLVSAMQ
;
A
#
# COMPACT_ATOMS: atom_id res chain seq x y z
N MET A 1 17.66 -57.38 50.59
CA MET A 1 18.41 -58.29 51.50
C MET A 1 19.03 -59.51 50.83
N ARG A 2 18.35 -60.24 49.93
CA ARG A 2 18.92 -61.42 49.25
C ARG A 2 20.20 -61.10 48.46
N LYS A 3 20.20 -60.02 47.68
CA LYS A 3 21.35 -59.60 46.85
C LYS A 3 22.61 -59.31 47.68
N TYR A 4 22.48 -58.63 48.82
CA TYR A 4 23.58 -58.36 49.74
C TYR A 4 24.18 -59.65 50.34
N LYS A 5 23.33 -60.58 50.83
CA LYS A 5 23.80 -61.83 51.44
C LYS A 5 24.59 -62.71 50.47
N VAL A 6 24.17 -62.74 49.20
CA VAL A 6 24.89 -63.46 48.12
C VAL A 6 26.22 -62.77 47.83
N ALA A 7 26.21 -61.46 47.55
CA ALA A 7 27.42 -60.69 47.26
C ALA A 7 28.45 -60.77 48.39
N LYS A 8 28.00 -60.73 49.65
CA LYS A 8 28.88 -60.89 50.82
C LYS A 8 29.53 -62.28 50.86
N ARG A 9 28.75 -63.35 50.71
CA ARG A 9 29.27 -64.73 50.72
C ARG A 9 30.31 -64.94 49.61
N ASP A 10 30.02 -64.45 48.41
CA ASP A 10 30.92 -64.63 47.27
C ASP A 10 32.20 -63.79 47.45
N ASN A 11 32.09 -62.58 48.03
CA ASN A 11 33.26 -61.78 48.37
C ASN A 11 34.12 -62.41 49.46
N ASP A 12 33.51 -62.98 50.51
CA ASP A 12 34.21 -63.61 51.64
C ASP A 12 34.89 -64.94 51.24
N ASN A 13 34.40 -65.62 50.19
CA ASN A 13 34.89 -66.95 49.80
C ASN A 13 35.73 -66.98 48.51
N VAL A 14 35.51 -66.05 47.57
CA VAL A 14 36.10 -66.11 46.22
C VAL A 14 36.90 -64.85 45.90
N TYR A 15 36.33 -63.67 46.09
CA TYR A 15 36.90 -62.43 45.55
C TYR A 15 37.85 -61.69 46.51
N PHE A 16 37.62 -61.79 47.83
CA PHE A 16 38.41 -61.13 48.88
C PHE A 16 38.65 -59.63 48.62
N GLU A 17 37.71 -58.96 47.96
CA GLU A 17 37.85 -57.56 47.60
C GLU A 17 37.57 -56.67 48.82
N LYS A 18 38.39 -55.63 48.99
CA LYS A 18 38.19 -54.65 50.08
C LYS A 18 36.98 -53.79 49.78
N ILE A 19 36.08 -53.69 50.76
CA ILE A 19 34.88 -52.87 50.64
C ILE A 19 35.30 -51.38 50.62
N PRO A 20 35.03 -50.64 49.54
CA PRO A 20 35.38 -49.23 49.45
C PRO A 20 34.58 -48.38 50.43
N ALA A 21 35.17 -47.27 50.89
CA ALA A 21 34.48 -46.31 51.75
C ALA A 21 33.42 -45.53 50.94
N LEU A 22 32.33 -45.10 51.58
CA LEU A 22 31.24 -44.37 50.93
C LEU A 22 31.71 -43.08 50.22
N SER A 23 32.78 -42.44 50.70
CA SER A 23 33.39 -41.26 50.09
C SER A 23 34.19 -41.54 48.82
N SER A 24 34.61 -42.79 48.59
CA SER A 24 35.35 -43.21 47.39
C SER A 24 34.43 -43.68 46.26
N LEU A 25 33.13 -43.84 46.54
CA LEU A 25 32.16 -44.21 45.53
C LEU A 25 31.84 -42.98 44.65
N PRO A 26 31.76 -43.14 43.31
CA PRO A 26 31.38 -42.06 42.43
C PRO A 26 29.95 -41.61 42.73
N THR A 27 29.73 -40.29 42.81
CA THR A 27 28.41 -39.71 43.03
C THR A 27 27.48 -40.08 41.88
N LEU A 28 26.39 -40.81 42.16
CA LEU A 28 25.34 -41.08 41.18
C LEU A 28 24.63 -39.77 40.81
N GLN A 29 24.79 -39.32 39.58
CA GLN A 29 24.05 -38.18 39.04
C GLN A 29 22.66 -38.65 38.62
N GLY A 30 21.62 -38.14 39.27
CA GLY A 30 20.24 -38.40 38.88
C GLY A 30 19.97 -37.84 37.48
N ALA A 31 19.31 -38.62 36.62
CA ALA A 31 18.84 -38.14 35.32
C ALA A 31 17.57 -37.32 35.54
N ILE A 32 17.54 -36.08 35.05
CA ILE A 32 16.33 -35.27 35.00
C ILE A 32 15.53 -35.74 33.78
N VAL A 33 14.49 -36.54 34.02
CA VAL A 33 13.67 -37.16 32.95
C VAL A 33 12.53 -36.25 32.49
N ALA A 34 12.15 -35.25 33.30
CA ALA A 34 11.07 -34.34 32.98
C ALA A 34 11.60 -32.96 32.57
N LYS A 35 11.21 -32.48 31.40
CA LYS A 35 11.34 -31.08 30.99
C LYS A 35 10.01 -30.39 31.28
N SER A 36 10.04 -29.19 31.88
CA SER A 36 8.84 -28.38 32.04
C SER A 36 8.40 -27.87 30.67
N GLN A 37 7.18 -28.21 30.26
CA GLN A 37 6.57 -27.60 29.09
C GLN A 37 6.02 -26.23 29.48
N VAL A 38 6.32 -25.22 28.68
CA VAL A 38 5.79 -23.86 28.87
C VAL A 38 4.31 -23.91 28.49
N PHE A 39 3.46 -23.37 29.36
CA PHE A 39 2.03 -23.26 29.08
C PHE A 39 1.83 -22.23 27.98
N ASP A 40 1.30 -22.67 26.85
CA ASP A 40 0.84 -21.79 25.78
C ASP A 40 -0.67 -21.58 25.92
N CYS A 41 -1.06 -20.34 26.22
CA CYS A 41 -2.47 -19.97 26.33
C CYS A 41 -3.17 -19.91 24.97
N HIS A 42 -2.42 -19.97 23.87
CA HIS A 42 -2.94 -19.94 22.49
C HIS A 42 -2.97 -21.31 21.84
N ASP A 43 -2.71 -22.40 22.58
CA ASP A 43 -2.76 -23.75 22.05
C ASP A 43 -4.19 -24.10 21.58
N PRO A 44 -4.42 -24.32 20.28
CA PRO A 44 -5.74 -24.65 19.73
C PRO A 44 -6.30 -25.96 20.30
N ASP A 45 -5.44 -26.88 20.70
CA ASP A 45 -5.84 -28.19 21.24
C ASP A 45 -6.42 -28.05 22.66
N VAL A 46 -6.06 -26.99 23.39
CA VAL A 46 -6.53 -26.71 24.76
C VAL A 46 -7.63 -25.66 24.77
N SER A 47 -7.45 -24.57 24.01
CA SER A 47 -8.36 -23.41 24.03
C SER A 47 -9.48 -23.48 22.98
N GLY A 48 -9.39 -24.40 22.02
CA GLY A 48 -10.34 -24.47 20.91
C GLY A 48 -10.18 -23.33 19.89
N PRO A 49 -11.07 -23.24 18.89
CA PRO A 49 -11.00 -22.22 17.84
C PRO A 49 -11.28 -20.82 18.38
N ASP A 50 -10.53 -19.83 17.88
CA ASP A 50 -10.70 -18.43 18.28
C ASP A 50 -12.06 -17.86 17.83
N ILE A 51 -12.92 -17.59 18.81
CA ILE A 51 -14.26 -17.03 18.61
C ILE A 51 -14.25 -15.52 18.33
N PHE A 52 -13.14 -14.83 18.63
CA PHE A 52 -12.96 -13.39 18.43
C PHE A 52 -12.04 -13.05 17.25
N GLN A 53 -11.75 -14.01 16.37
CA GLN A 53 -10.92 -13.78 15.17
C GLN A 53 -11.37 -12.62 14.26
N LYS A 54 -12.64 -12.20 14.36
CA LYS A 54 -13.20 -11.05 13.61
C LYS A 54 -13.19 -9.75 14.41
N LEU A 55 -12.91 -9.82 15.70
CA LEU A 55 -12.88 -8.67 16.60
C LEU A 55 -11.54 -7.95 16.40
N ILE A 56 -11.62 -6.69 16.03
CA ILE A 56 -10.43 -5.85 15.86
C ILE A 56 -10.10 -5.22 17.22
N PRO A 57 -8.81 -5.22 17.65
CA PRO A 57 -8.41 -4.58 18.89
C PRO A 57 -8.82 -3.10 18.95
N MET A 58 -9.21 -2.64 20.14
CA MET A 58 -9.65 -1.25 20.34
C MET A 58 -8.58 -0.24 19.89
N ASP A 59 -7.30 -0.50 20.19
CA ASP A 59 -6.18 0.36 19.78
C ASP A 59 -6.13 0.54 18.25
N THR A 60 -6.40 -0.54 17.50
CA THR A 60 -6.47 -0.47 16.03
C THR A 60 -7.65 0.37 15.58
N HIS A 61 -8.81 0.21 16.21
CA HIS A 61 -9.98 1.05 15.92
C HIS A 61 -9.74 2.53 16.23
N LEU A 62 -9.05 2.86 17.32
CA LEU A 62 -8.74 4.25 17.68
C LEU A 62 -7.84 4.91 16.63
N VAL A 63 -6.76 4.24 16.23
CA VAL A 63 -5.85 4.74 15.18
C VAL A 63 -6.57 4.88 13.85
N VAL A 64 -7.42 3.92 13.48
CA VAL A 64 -8.23 4.00 12.25
C VAL A 64 -9.22 5.16 12.31
N SER A 65 -9.83 5.41 13.47
CA SER A 65 -10.74 6.53 13.69
C SER A 65 -10.01 7.86 13.48
N GLU A 66 -8.87 8.06 14.15
CA GLU A 66 -8.03 9.26 14.03
C GLU A 66 -7.60 9.50 12.57
N TYR A 67 -7.11 8.46 11.90
CA TYR A 67 -6.72 8.56 10.48
C TYR A 67 -7.90 8.96 9.59
N SER A 68 -9.08 8.39 9.81
CA SER A 68 -10.27 8.70 9.01
C SER A 68 -10.74 10.15 9.20
N GLU A 69 -10.58 10.69 10.41
CA GLU A 69 -10.88 12.08 10.73
C GLU A 69 -9.91 13.04 10.02
N GLU A 70 -8.60 12.80 10.14
CA GLU A 70 -7.58 13.63 9.46
C GLU A 70 -7.72 13.57 7.93
N LYS A 71 -8.02 12.40 7.36
CA LYS A 71 -8.32 12.25 5.93
C LYS A 71 -9.55 13.08 5.54
N ALA A 72 -10.62 13.03 6.31
CA ALA A 72 -11.84 13.79 6.03
C ALA A 72 -11.59 15.30 6.12
N LYS A 73 -10.78 15.74 7.08
CA LYS A 73 -10.38 17.14 7.23
C LYS A 73 -9.60 17.64 6.01
N LEU A 74 -8.58 16.89 5.58
CA LEU A 74 -7.80 17.21 4.39
C LEU A 74 -8.66 17.26 3.12
N LEU A 75 -9.58 16.29 2.95
CA LEU A 75 -10.48 16.26 1.80
C LEU A 75 -11.40 17.48 1.77
N ARG A 76 -11.97 17.89 2.91
CA ARG A 76 -12.80 19.10 2.99
C ARG A 76 -12.04 20.34 2.58
N GLU A 77 -10.81 20.50 3.07
CA GLU A 77 -9.94 21.64 2.73
C GLU A 77 -9.64 21.71 1.23
N ILE A 78 -9.25 20.59 0.63
CA ILE A 78 -8.92 20.52 -0.81
C ILE A 78 -10.15 20.80 -1.67
N VAL A 79 -11.31 20.24 -1.30
CA VAL A 79 -12.57 20.48 -2.03
C VAL A 79 -12.96 21.94 -1.94
N GLU A 80 -12.91 22.54 -0.74
CA GLU A 80 -13.21 23.96 -0.56
C GLU A 80 -12.28 24.87 -1.37
N LEU A 81 -10.97 24.60 -1.37
CA LEU A 81 -10.01 25.34 -2.20
C LEU A 81 -10.32 25.19 -3.69
N THR A 82 -10.64 23.98 -4.14
CA THR A 82 -10.93 23.70 -5.55
C THR A 82 -12.21 24.40 -6.00
N ASP A 83 -13.27 24.33 -5.19
CA ASP A 83 -14.55 24.97 -5.48
C ASP A 83 -14.41 26.50 -5.50
N ASN A 84 -13.68 27.07 -4.54
CA ASN A 84 -13.41 28.51 -4.50
C ASN A 84 -12.66 28.99 -5.75
N ARG A 85 -11.60 28.29 -6.16
CA ARG A 85 -10.82 28.62 -7.37
C ARG A 85 -11.62 28.43 -8.65
N SER A 86 -12.43 27.37 -8.72
CA SER A 86 -13.30 27.10 -9.85
C SER A 86 -14.36 28.20 -10.00
N GLN A 87 -14.94 28.63 -8.88
CA GLN A 87 -15.91 29.73 -8.86
C GLN A 87 -15.26 31.07 -9.22
N GLU A 88 -14.04 31.34 -8.77
CA GLU A 88 -13.25 32.53 -9.14
C GLU A 88 -12.97 32.55 -10.66
N LEU A 89 -12.55 31.41 -11.21
CA LEU A 89 -12.33 31.25 -12.65
C LEU A 89 -13.62 31.44 -13.46
N GLU A 90 -14.72 30.85 -13.03
CA GLU A 90 -16.02 30.99 -13.69
C GLU A 90 -16.47 32.45 -13.70
N LYS A 91 -16.35 33.16 -12.57
CA LYS A 91 -16.61 34.60 -12.49
C LYS A 91 -15.75 35.39 -13.48
N PHE A 92 -14.45 35.07 -13.57
CA PHE A 92 -13.54 35.72 -14.49
C PHE A 92 -13.90 35.46 -15.96
N LEU A 93 -14.22 34.22 -16.33
CA LEU A 93 -14.66 33.85 -17.68
C LEU A 93 -15.98 34.55 -18.05
N ASN A 94 -16.92 34.64 -17.11
CA ASN A 94 -18.17 35.36 -17.28
C ASN A 94 -17.95 36.86 -17.55
N CYS A 95 -16.94 37.48 -16.92
CA CYS A 95 -16.56 38.87 -17.21
C CYS A 95 -16.02 39.04 -18.64
N LEU A 96 -15.34 38.04 -19.19
CA LEU A 96 -14.79 38.07 -20.54
C LEU A 96 -15.85 37.83 -21.63
N GLN A 97 -17.02 37.30 -21.27
CA GLN A 97 -18.13 37.00 -22.18
C GLN A 97 -17.68 36.24 -23.44
N LEU A 98 -16.75 35.28 -23.27
CA LEU A 98 -16.13 34.55 -24.40
C LEU A 98 -17.17 33.79 -25.23
N ASP A 99 -18.28 33.37 -24.61
CA ASP A 99 -19.42 32.72 -25.29
C ASP A 99 -20.09 33.62 -26.34
N ARG A 100 -19.90 34.95 -26.23
CA ARG A 100 -20.40 35.92 -27.21
C ARG A 100 -19.43 36.16 -28.36
N ILE A 101 -18.20 35.67 -28.26
CA ILE A 101 -17.23 35.76 -29.35
C ILE A 101 -17.56 34.62 -30.31
N PRO A 102 -18.07 34.90 -31.51
CA PRO A 102 -18.32 33.86 -32.48
C PRO A 102 -16.96 33.30 -32.93
N LEU A 103 -16.56 32.18 -32.36
CA LEU A 103 -15.40 31.39 -32.80
C LEU A 103 -15.63 30.75 -34.19
N ASN A 104 -16.75 31.07 -34.83
CA ASN A 104 -17.16 30.49 -36.09
C ASN A 104 -16.23 30.99 -37.20
N HIS A 105 -15.45 30.08 -37.79
CA HIS A 105 -14.60 30.34 -38.96
C HIS A 105 -15.36 30.91 -40.17
N GLU A 106 -16.69 30.93 -40.14
CA GLU A 106 -17.53 31.53 -41.17
C GLU A 106 -17.35 33.05 -41.29
N TYR A 107 -17.03 33.77 -40.21
CA TYR A 107 -16.72 35.22 -40.28
C TYR A 107 -15.32 35.50 -40.82
N LEU A 108 -14.44 34.49 -40.85
CA LEU A 108 -13.12 34.56 -41.48
C LEU A 108 -13.16 34.15 -42.96
N ARG A 109 -14.30 33.68 -43.47
CA ARG A 109 -14.45 33.40 -44.90
C ARG A 109 -14.66 34.70 -45.65
N LEU A 110 -13.75 34.98 -46.57
CA LEU A 110 -13.89 36.05 -47.55
C LEU A 110 -15.25 35.89 -48.28
N PRO A 111 -16.02 36.97 -48.49
CA PRO A 111 -17.25 36.94 -49.28
C PRO A 111 -17.10 36.16 -50.58
N ARG A 112 -18.14 35.39 -50.96
CA ARG A 112 -18.08 34.51 -52.16
C ARG A 112 -17.78 35.30 -53.43
N GLU A 113 -18.27 36.54 -53.53
CA GLU A 113 -17.98 37.38 -54.70
C GLU A 113 -16.49 37.69 -54.82
N LEU A 114 -15.81 37.93 -53.70
CA LEU A 114 -14.36 38.17 -53.69
C LEU A 114 -13.59 36.87 -53.94
N LEU A 115 -14.08 35.73 -53.45
CA LEU A 115 -13.46 34.43 -53.71
C LEU A 115 -13.52 34.06 -55.19
N ASP A 116 -14.66 34.31 -55.83
CA ASP A 116 -14.88 34.08 -57.27
C ASP A 116 -14.06 35.06 -58.12
N CYS A 117 -13.97 36.34 -57.71
CA CYS A 117 -13.05 37.30 -58.31
C CYS A 117 -11.59 36.84 -58.21
N CYS A 118 -11.14 36.37 -57.04
CA CYS A 118 -9.80 35.83 -56.89
C CYS A 118 -9.58 34.58 -57.78
N ALA A 119 -10.54 33.67 -57.85
CA ALA A 119 -10.45 32.48 -58.70
C ALA A 119 -10.40 32.83 -60.20
N THR A 120 -11.18 33.80 -60.66
CA THR A 120 -11.17 34.27 -62.06
C THR A 120 -9.87 35.01 -62.41
N VAL A 121 -9.33 35.81 -61.48
CA VAL A 121 -8.05 36.49 -61.68
C VAL A 121 -6.88 35.50 -61.69
N VAL A 122 -6.89 34.50 -60.81
CA VAL A 122 -5.82 33.47 -60.73
C VAL A 122 -5.86 32.51 -61.92
N SER A 123 -7.05 32.11 -62.38
CA SER A 123 -7.19 31.23 -63.55
C SER A 123 -6.77 31.89 -64.86
N ARG A 124 -6.85 33.21 -64.94
CA ARG A 124 -6.33 33.99 -66.08
C ARG A 124 -4.84 34.28 -65.85
N SER A 125 -4.00 33.27 -66.04
CA SER A 125 -2.53 33.29 -65.81
C SER A 125 -1.75 34.42 -66.51
N ASN A 126 -2.36 35.14 -67.46
CA ASN A 126 -1.73 36.19 -68.26
C ASN A 126 -2.15 37.61 -67.85
N MET A 127 -3.12 37.78 -66.94
CA MET A 127 -3.66 39.11 -66.60
C MET A 127 -2.62 40.06 -66.02
N SER A 128 -1.65 39.55 -65.25
CA SER A 128 -0.56 40.39 -64.72
C SER A 128 0.31 40.99 -65.84
N LYS A 129 0.50 40.28 -66.95
CA LYS A 129 1.27 40.77 -68.11
C LYS A 129 0.45 41.72 -68.98
N ASP A 130 -0.84 41.43 -69.16
CA ASP A 130 -1.75 42.27 -69.93
C ASP A 130 -1.99 43.62 -69.25
N LEU A 131 -2.10 43.63 -67.91
CA LEU A 131 -2.32 44.85 -67.14
C LEU A 131 -1.07 45.74 -67.11
N VAL A 132 0.13 45.13 -67.02
CA VAL A 132 1.41 45.85 -67.15
C VAL A 132 1.57 46.44 -68.55
N SER A 133 1.14 45.72 -69.60
CA SER A 133 1.23 46.20 -70.99
C SER A 133 0.21 47.29 -71.32
N ALA A 134 -0.95 47.31 -70.67
CA ALA A 134 -1.99 48.34 -70.84
C ALA A 134 -1.70 49.64 -70.06
N MET A 135 -0.74 49.62 -69.13
CA MET A 135 -0.29 50.79 -68.37
C MET A 135 0.95 51.48 -68.95
N GLN A 136 1.54 50.93 -70.02
CA GLN A 136 2.60 51.56 -70.83
C GLN A 136 2.00 52.32 -72.01
#